data_AF-A0A8C5VRE3-F1
#
_entry.id   AF-A0A8C5VRE3-F1
#
_cell.length_a   1.000
_cell.length_b   1.000
_cell.length_c   1.000
_cell.angle_alpha   90.00
_cell.angle_beta   90.00
_cell.angle_gamma   90.00
#
_symmetry.space_group_name_H-M   'P 1'
#
loop_
_entity.id
_entity.type
_entity.pdbx_description
1 polymer ?
#
loop_
_entity_poly.entity_id
_entity_poly.type
_entity_poly.pdbx_seq_one_letter_code
_entity_poly.pdbx_strand_id
1 'polypeptide(L)'
;MAGSEAEWITIANNLLFKCHIHLRIHELEDCDANVFIALYQSILGEKVPDLIIISKSQEDDAHNVQAVIDSLALDYLQVSLSHITGENIVKGDKESIKNLLEIFDGLLEYLTEHISETSHEKSKYKNGNLQNH
;
A
#
# COMPACT_ATOMS: atom_id res chain seq x y z
N MET A 1 10.37 -8.21 15.97
CA MET A 1 11.26 -7.24 16.63
C MET A 1 10.39 -6.04 16.98
N ALA A 2 10.36 -5.58 18.24
CA ALA A 2 9.52 -4.45 18.61
C ALA A 2 10.26 -3.14 18.33
N GLY A 3 10.15 -2.65 17.09
CA GLY A 3 10.56 -1.30 16.73
C GLY A 3 9.87 -0.28 17.63
N SER A 4 10.59 0.76 18.04
CA SER A 4 9.99 1.88 18.78
C SER A 4 8.92 2.57 17.93
N GLU A 5 7.92 3.22 18.53
CA GLU A 5 6.86 3.93 17.78
C GLU A 5 7.43 4.89 16.72
N ALA A 6 8.54 5.56 17.03
CA ALA A 6 9.26 6.43 16.09
C ALA A 6 9.76 5.72 14.82
N GLU A 7 10.10 4.43 14.90
CA GLU A 7 10.52 3.63 13.75
C GLU A 7 9.34 3.40 12.81
N TRP A 8 8.17 3.07 13.36
CA TRP A 8 6.94 2.89 12.59
C TRP A 8 6.46 4.20 11.95
N ILE A 9 6.58 5.32 12.65
CA ILE A 9 6.35 6.65 12.07
C ILE A 9 7.31 6.90 10.91
N THR A 10 8.57 6.49 11.02
CA THR A 10 9.55 6.60 9.94
C THR A 10 9.16 5.75 8.74
N ILE A 11 8.72 4.49 8.96
CA ILE A 11 8.22 3.60 7.91
C ILE A 11 7.01 4.23 7.20
N ALA A 12 6.02 4.71 7.96
CA ALA A 12 4.82 5.36 7.38
C ALA A 12 5.19 6.58 6.52
N ASN A 13 6.06 7.46 7.01
CA ASN A 13 6.51 8.63 6.23
C ASN A 13 7.32 8.23 4.99
N ASN A 14 8.15 7.18 5.08
CA ASN A 14 8.90 6.66 3.94
C ASN A 14 7.99 6.08 2.86
N LEU A 15 6.96 5.31 3.26
CA LEU A 15 5.93 4.80 2.36
C LEU A 15 5.24 5.94 1.62
N LEU A 16 4.76 6.95 2.35
CA LEU A 16 4.10 8.12 1.76
C LEU A 16 5.02 8.86 0.79
N PHE A 17 6.28 9.06 1.18
CA PHE A 17 7.27 9.71 0.33
C PHE A 17 7.53 8.94 -0.97
N LYS A 18 7.76 7.62 -0.90
CA LYS A 18 7.93 6.76 -2.07
C LYS A 18 6.68 6.76 -2.98
N CYS A 19 5.51 6.83 -2.36
CA CYS A 19 4.21 6.91 -3.05
C CYS A 19 3.86 8.32 -3.58
N HIS A 20 4.76 9.32 -3.41
CA HIS A 20 4.54 10.72 -3.77
C HIS A 20 3.30 11.36 -3.10
N ILE A 21 2.94 10.87 -1.91
CA ILE A 21 1.83 11.39 -1.11
C ILE A 21 2.39 12.50 -0.20
N HIS A 22 1.90 13.71 -0.39
CA HIS A 22 2.32 14.89 0.39
C HIS A 22 1.65 14.96 1.77
N LEU A 23 1.77 13.88 2.55
CA LEU A 23 1.24 13.78 3.91
C LEU A 23 2.37 13.41 4.88
N ARG A 24 2.31 13.93 6.10
CA ARG A 24 3.32 13.68 7.14
C ARG A 24 2.65 13.13 8.38
N ILE A 25 3.09 11.96 8.80
CA ILE A 25 2.59 11.24 9.98
C ILE A 25 3.44 11.64 11.18
N HIS A 26 2.81 12.09 12.25
CA HIS A 26 3.47 12.46 13.51
C HIS A 26 3.25 11.39 14.58
N GLU A 27 2.08 10.75 14.57
CA GLU A 27 1.71 9.64 15.43
C GLU A 27 1.04 8.52 14.60
N LEU A 28 1.09 7.28 15.08
CA LEU A 28 0.49 6.17 14.33
C LEU A 28 -1.01 6.33 14.12
N GLU A 29 -1.67 7.01 15.04
CA GLU A 29 -3.10 7.31 15.01
C GLU A 29 -3.47 8.30 13.89
N ASP A 30 -2.50 9.02 13.31
CA ASP A 30 -2.71 9.85 12.11
C ASP A 30 -2.94 9.00 10.83
N CYS A 31 -2.66 7.69 10.88
CA CYS A 31 -2.90 6.78 9.77
C CYS A 31 -4.39 6.44 9.67
N ASP A 32 -5.15 7.34 9.05
CA ASP A 32 -6.58 7.18 8.80
C ASP A 32 -6.88 6.28 7.58
N ALA A 33 -8.16 6.05 7.32
CA ALA A 33 -8.59 5.29 6.15
C ALA A 33 -8.04 5.86 4.84
N ASN A 34 -7.99 7.19 4.71
CA ASN A 34 -7.52 7.87 3.50
C ASN A 34 -6.04 7.58 3.23
N VAL A 35 -5.22 7.53 4.27
CA VAL A 35 -3.79 7.16 4.17
C VAL A 35 -3.64 5.78 3.55
N PHE A 36 -4.35 4.77 4.05
CA PHE A 36 -4.24 3.40 3.52
C PHE A 36 -4.84 3.25 2.12
N ILE A 37 -5.95 3.94 1.83
CA ILE A 37 -6.53 3.97 0.48
C ILE A 37 -5.54 4.59 -0.51
N ALA A 38 -4.91 5.72 -0.14
CA ALA A 38 -3.94 6.39 -0.98
C ALA A 38 -2.69 5.53 -1.21
N LEU A 39 -2.19 4.86 -0.16
CA LEU A 39 -1.08 3.90 -0.28
C LEU A 39 -1.44 2.76 -1.23
N TYR A 40 -2.60 2.12 -1.04
CA TYR A 40 -3.07 1.05 -1.93
C TYR A 40 -3.09 1.52 -3.39
N GLN A 41 -3.70 2.68 -3.66
CA GLN A 41 -3.82 3.22 -5.02
C GLN A 41 -2.47 3.61 -5.62
N SER A 42 -1.55 4.17 -4.84
CA SER A 42 -0.22 4.54 -5.32
C SER A 42 0.68 3.32 -5.55
N ILE A 43 0.61 2.31 -4.69
CA ILE A 43 1.47 1.12 -4.76
C ILE A 43 1.00 0.19 -5.88
N LEU A 44 -0.29 -0.11 -5.93
CA LEU A 44 -0.86 -1.08 -6.87
C LEU A 44 -1.29 -0.44 -8.20
N GLY A 45 -1.54 0.88 -8.21
CA GLY A 45 -1.99 1.59 -9.40
C GLY A 45 -3.46 1.36 -9.74
N GLU A 46 -4.24 0.75 -8.84
CA GLU A 46 -5.66 0.44 -9.02
C GLU A 46 -6.53 0.94 -7.88
N LYS A 47 -7.85 0.97 -8.09
CA LYS A 47 -8.81 1.47 -7.10
C LYS A 47 -9.23 0.36 -6.17
N VAL A 48 -9.34 0.68 -4.89
CA VAL A 48 -9.89 -0.21 -3.87
C VAL A 48 -11.29 -0.69 -4.30
N PRO A 49 -11.55 -2.01 -4.31
CA PRO A 49 -12.87 -2.54 -4.61
C PRO A 49 -13.88 -2.11 -3.56
N ASP A 50 -15.14 -1.92 -3.94
CA ASP A 50 -16.22 -1.57 -3.01
C ASP A 50 -15.99 -0.30 -2.14
N LEU A 51 -15.14 0.62 -2.61
CA LEU A 51 -14.80 1.83 -1.88
C LEU A 51 -16.00 2.80 -1.78
N ILE A 52 -16.34 3.17 -0.54
CA ILE A 52 -17.33 4.20 -0.21
C ILE A 52 -16.65 5.57 -0.33
N ILE A 53 -16.89 6.24 -1.46
CA ILE A 53 -16.28 7.55 -1.80
C ILE A 53 -16.72 8.66 -0.83
N ILE A 54 -17.95 8.60 -0.31
CA ILE A 54 -18.50 9.58 0.62
C ILE A 54 -18.68 8.91 1.97
N SER A 55 -17.58 8.76 2.73
CA SER A 55 -17.67 8.29 4.11
C SER A 55 -18.33 9.37 4.97
N LYS A 56 -19.37 8.97 5.70
CA LYS A 56 -20.12 9.83 6.62
C LYS A 56 -19.98 9.39 8.07
N SER A 57 -19.48 8.17 8.27
CA SER A 57 -19.39 7.50 9.56
C SER A 57 -18.09 6.71 9.66
N GLN A 58 -17.62 6.47 10.90
CA GLN A 58 -16.50 5.57 11.16
C GLN A 58 -16.72 4.15 10.61
N GLU A 59 -17.99 3.71 10.53
CA GLU A 59 -18.34 2.44 9.91
C GLU A 59 -17.99 2.41 8.41
N ASP A 60 -18.20 3.52 7.69
CA ASP A 60 -17.83 3.63 6.27
C ASP A 60 -16.31 3.61 6.10
N ASP A 61 -15.58 4.31 6.99
CA ASP A 61 -14.12 4.32 6.99
C ASP A 61 -13.57 2.92 7.31
N ALA A 62 -14.16 2.22 8.28
CA ALA A 62 -13.77 0.87 8.65
C ALA A 62 -14.04 -0.11 7.50
N HIS A 63 -15.18 0.04 6.82
CA HIS A 63 -15.49 -0.73 5.61
C HIS A 63 -14.46 -0.47 4.50
N ASN A 64 -14.10 0.79 4.25
CA ASN A 64 -13.11 1.14 3.24
C ASN A 64 -11.74 0.52 3.54
N VAL A 65 -11.28 0.59 4.80
CA VAL A 65 -10.03 -0.06 5.21
C VAL A 65 -10.14 -1.58 5.11
N GLN A 66 -11.29 -2.16 5.47
CA GLN A 66 -11.50 -3.60 5.36
C GLN A 66 -11.42 -4.06 3.90
N ALA A 67 -11.98 -3.30 2.96
CA ALA A 67 -11.88 -3.61 1.53
C ALA A 67 -10.43 -3.57 1.01
N VAL A 68 -9.62 -2.63 1.53
CA VAL A 68 -8.16 -2.61 1.27
C VAL A 68 -7.51 -3.90 1.79
N ILE A 69 -7.77 -4.27 3.05
CA ILE A 69 -7.19 -5.46 3.69
C ILE A 69 -7.60 -6.73 2.95
N ASP A 70 -8.88 -6.87 2.60
CA ASP A 70 -9.44 -8.04 1.94
C ASP A 70 -8.84 -8.20 0.53
N SER A 71 -8.70 -7.11 -0.22
CA SER A 71 -8.02 -7.15 -1.52
C SER A 71 -6.55 -7.54 -1.37
N LEU A 72 -5.82 -6.98 -0.40
CA LEU A 72 -4.43 -7.39 -0.13
C LEU A 72 -4.34 -8.89 0.21
N ALA A 73 -5.23 -9.37 1.07
CA ALA A 73 -5.27 -10.76 1.51
C ALA A 73 -5.59 -11.74 0.37
N LEU A 74 -6.58 -11.40 -0.48
CA LEU A 74 -7.08 -12.27 -1.54
C LEU A 74 -6.24 -12.19 -2.81
N ASP A 75 -5.90 -10.98 -3.26
CA ASP A 75 -5.30 -10.75 -4.57
C ASP A 75 -3.77 -10.84 -4.55
N TYR A 76 -3.12 -10.39 -3.46
CA TYR A 76 -1.65 -10.24 -3.43
C TYR A 76 -0.95 -11.21 -2.48
N LEU A 77 -1.36 -11.27 -1.22
CA LEU A 77 -0.68 -12.06 -0.20
C LEU A 77 -1.13 -13.53 -0.18
N GLN A 78 -2.34 -13.83 -0.68
CA GLN A 78 -2.99 -15.15 -0.63
C GLN A 78 -3.02 -15.75 0.79
N VAL A 79 -3.12 -14.90 1.82
CA VAL A 79 -3.17 -15.29 3.23
C VAL A 79 -4.22 -14.49 3.98
N SER A 80 -4.84 -15.09 4.99
CA SER A 80 -5.83 -14.41 5.82
C SER A 80 -5.18 -13.40 6.76
N LEU A 81 -5.53 -12.13 6.62
CA LEU A 81 -5.15 -11.03 7.53
C LEU A 81 -6.15 -10.87 8.68
N SER A 82 -6.64 -11.97 9.25
CA SER A 82 -7.74 -11.95 10.25
C SER A 82 -7.41 -11.24 11.57
N HIS A 83 -6.14 -10.95 11.82
CA HIS A 83 -5.66 -10.20 12.98
C HIS A 83 -5.73 -8.68 12.77
N ILE A 84 -5.89 -8.23 11.53
CA ILE A 84 -6.02 -6.82 11.16
C ILE A 84 -7.47 -6.61 10.72
N THR A 85 -8.16 -5.66 11.35
CA THR A 85 -9.52 -5.31 10.97
C THR A 85 -9.60 -3.81 10.69
N GLY A 86 -10.43 -3.41 9.72
CA GLY A 86 -10.64 -2.01 9.42
C GLY A 86 -11.16 -1.21 10.61
N GLU A 87 -11.95 -1.85 11.47
CA GLU A 87 -12.45 -1.25 12.71
C GLU A 87 -11.33 -0.89 13.69
N ASN A 88 -10.35 -1.80 13.89
CA ASN A 88 -9.21 -1.53 14.77
C ASN A 88 -8.36 -0.37 14.25
N ILE A 89 -8.15 -0.29 12.93
CA ILE A 89 -7.42 0.81 12.30
C ILE A 89 -8.13 2.15 12.57
N VAL A 90 -9.43 2.24 12.31
CA VAL A 90 -10.21 3.47 12.53
C VAL A 90 -10.28 3.86 14.01
N LYS A 91 -10.18 2.87 14.92
CA LYS A 91 -10.09 3.11 16.37
C LYS A 91 -8.70 3.57 16.83
N GLY A 92 -7.70 3.64 15.95
CA GLY A 92 -6.33 4.02 16.31
C GLY A 92 -5.52 2.89 16.96
N ASP A 93 -5.90 1.62 16.73
CA ASP A 93 -5.16 0.49 17.28
C ASP A 93 -3.77 0.40 16.66
N LYS A 94 -2.77 0.77 17.48
CA LYS A 94 -1.38 0.88 17.03
C LYS A 94 -0.82 -0.44 16.50
N GLU A 95 -1.23 -1.57 17.06
CA GLU A 95 -0.74 -2.88 16.61
C GLU A 95 -1.27 -3.20 15.21
N SER A 96 -2.57 -3.04 14.98
CA SER A 96 -3.19 -3.23 13.67
C SER A 96 -2.58 -2.28 12.62
N ILE A 97 -2.35 -1.01 12.98
CA ILE A 97 -1.74 -0.01 12.10
C ILE A 97 -0.32 -0.42 11.71
N LYS A 98 0.50 -0.85 12.67
CA LYS A 98 1.86 -1.32 12.41
C LYS A 98 1.88 -2.53 11.48
N ASN A 99 1.03 -3.51 11.76
CA ASN A 99 0.93 -4.72 10.93
C ASN A 99 0.53 -4.37 9.48
N LEU A 100 -0.41 -3.44 9.30
CA LEU A 100 -0.82 -3.01 7.95
C LEU A 100 0.27 -2.21 7.23
N LEU A 101 1.00 -1.34 7.94
CA LEU A 101 2.16 -0.63 7.38
C LEU A 101 3.28 -1.58 6.97
N GLU A 102 3.56 -2.61 7.76
CA GLU A 102 4.56 -3.63 7.45
C GLU A 102 4.22 -4.36 6.14
N ILE A 103 2.95 -4.71 5.96
CA ILE A 103 2.45 -5.31 4.73
C ILE A 103 2.67 -4.38 3.54
N PHE A 104 2.30 -3.11 3.66
CA PHE A 104 2.49 -2.15 2.57
C PHE A 104 3.96 -1.89 2.23
N ASP A 105 4.84 -1.80 3.23
CA ASP A 105 6.27 -1.59 2.99
C ASP A 105 6.88 -2.80 2.27
N GLY A 106 6.56 -4.03 2.71
CA GLY A 106 6.97 -5.25 2.02
C GLY A 106 6.43 -5.36 0.59
N LEU A 107 5.17 -4.97 0.36
CA LEU A 107 4.58 -4.94 -0.99
C LEU A 107 5.27 -3.94 -1.90
N LEU A 108 5.54 -2.72 -1.40
CA LEU A 108 6.20 -1.69 -2.17
C LEU A 108 7.66 -2.07 -2.49
N GLU A 109 8.37 -2.66 -1.53
CA GLU A 109 9.72 -3.19 -1.74
C GLU A 109 9.71 -4.23 -2.85
N TYR A 110 8.84 -5.24 -2.74
CA TYR A 110 8.66 -6.29 -3.74
C TYR A 110 8.39 -5.71 -5.14
N LEU A 111 7.43 -4.78 -5.26
CA LEU A 111 7.10 -4.17 -6.54
C LEU A 111 8.26 -3.32 -7.09
N THR A 112 8.98 -2.59 -6.23
CA THR A 112 10.13 -1.77 -6.66
C THR A 112 11.28 -2.63 -7.18
N GLU A 113 11.53 -3.78 -6.55
CA GLU A 113 12.52 -4.77 -7.03
C GLU A 113 12.12 -5.33 -8.40
N HIS A 114 10.86 -5.74 -8.57
CA HIS A 114 10.36 -6.32 -9.83
C HIS A 114 10.23 -5.31 -11.00
N ILE A 115 9.92 -4.04 -10.74
CA ILE A 115 9.87 -2.98 -11.77
C ILE A 115 11.28 -2.70 -12.34
N SER A 116 12.31 -2.83 -11.49
CA SER A 116 13.70 -2.61 -11.90
C SER A 116 14.19 -3.68 -12.90
N GLU A 117 13.66 -4.90 -12.84
CA GLU A 117 14.00 -5.98 -13.79
C GLU A 117 13.31 -5.82 -15.16
N THR A 118 12.09 -5.28 -15.22
CA THR A 118 11.34 -5.14 -16.49
C THR A 118 11.79 -3.94 -17.35
N SER A 119 12.60 -3.04 -16.79
CA SER A 119 13.16 -1.89 -17.50
C SER A 119 14.27 -2.25 -18.50
N HIS A 120 14.79 -3.47 -18.44
CA HIS A 120 15.86 -3.95 -19.33
C HIS A 120 15.38 -4.66 -20.61
N GLU A 121 14.08 -4.67 -20.91
CA GLU A 121 13.53 -5.37 -22.08
C GLU A 121 12.86 -4.48 -23.13
N LYS A 122 13.14 -3.17 -23.12
CA LYS A 122 12.64 -2.21 -24.13
C LYS A 122 13.68 -1.69 -25.13
N SER A 123 14.80 -2.40 -25.34
CA SER A 123 15.83 -1.98 -26.32
C SER A 123 16.51 -3.09 -27.13
N LYS A 124 15.89 -4.26 -27.37
CA LYS A 124 16.49 -5.30 -28.24
C LYS A 124 15.70 -5.71 -29.49
N TYR A 125 14.63 -5.01 -29.85
CA TYR A 125 13.95 -5.21 -31.13
C TYR A 125 13.84 -3.90 -31.92
N LYS A 126 14.99 -3.32 -32.28
CA LYS A 126 15.07 -2.48 -33.48
C LYS A 126 16.02 -3.14 -34.46
N ASN A 127 15.39 -4.00 -35.26
CA ASN A 127 15.87 -4.75 -36.41
C ASN A 127 17.23 -4.31 -36.97
N GLY A 128 18.21 -5.19 -36.82
CA GLY A 128 19.08 -5.47 -37.95
C GLY A 128 18.24 -6.19 -39.02
N ASN A 129 18.00 -5.53 -40.14
CA ASN A 129 18.07 -6.25 -41.40
C ASN A 129 18.61 -5.34 -42.49
N LEU A 130 19.83 -5.71 -42.88
CA LEU A 130 20.59 -5.23 -44.01
C LEU A 130 20.01 -5.92 -45.26
N GLN A 131 20.04 -5.20 -46.40
CA GLN A 131 20.21 -5.72 -47.77
C GLN A 131 19.01 -6.19 -48.65
N ASN A 132 18.98 -5.57 -49.85
CA ASN A 132 18.69 -6.10 -51.20
C ASN A 132 17.26 -5.98 -51.79
N HIS A 133 17.03 -4.97 -52.66
CA HIS A 133 17.08 -5.10 -54.14
C HIS A 133 16.98 -3.71 -54.79
#